data_AF-A0AAU3J914-F1
#
_entry.id   AF-A0AAU3J914-F1
#
_cell.length_a   1.000
_cell.length_b   1.000
_cell.length_c   1.000
_cell.angle_alpha   90.00
_cell.angle_beta   90.00
_cell.angle_gamma   90.00
#
_symmetry.space_group_name_H-M   'P 1'
#
loop_
_entity.id
_entity.type
_entity.pdbx_description
1 polymer ?
#
loop_
_entity_poly.entity_id
_entity_poly.type
_entity_poly.pdbx_seq_one_letter_code
_entity_poly.pdbx_strand_id
1 'polypeptide(L)'
;MGLTRRLLTLLFAPLLALMAAPALGTGSAFAVPQAKTVSIAQARSLPVGTVVTVKGSVTTPSGAFESSFGDKGFGLQDKTAGIYVSLQSDVHAYPRQHARITGTLRDSSGLLTLVPAEPSDAELGPKCRAVKPERVGTAAVGEATEGRLVKVVGRIAQGPTSDLPYGYKLSVDDGSGPVQVFVNVQTGVDVSRLKPGQTVRVVGFSSQFGTHYEIDPRSPHDLAVVGPE
;
A
#
# COMPACT_ATOMS: atom_id res chain seq x y z
N MET A 1 23.40 -102.11 8.47
CA MET A 1 24.10 -101.76 9.72
C MET A 1 24.63 -100.35 9.56
N GLY A 2 23.94 -99.27 9.91
CA GLY A 2 23.21 -99.04 11.16
C GLY A 2 24.20 -98.57 12.22
N LEU A 3 24.37 -97.26 12.39
CA LEU A 3 24.23 -96.61 13.70
C LEU A 3 24.20 -95.07 13.56
N THR A 4 23.09 -94.56 14.04
CA THR A 4 22.67 -93.20 14.37
C THR A 4 23.65 -92.39 15.23
N ARG A 5 23.76 -91.08 14.97
CA ARG A 5 24.10 -90.03 15.95
C ARG A 5 23.46 -88.72 15.48
N ARG A 6 22.25 -88.42 15.95
CA ARG A 6 21.90 -87.57 17.10
C ARG A 6 22.19 -86.08 16.87
N LEU A 7 21.08 -85.37 16.62
CA LEU A 7 20.86 -83.92 16.70
C LEU A 7 21.58 -83.29 17.88
N LEU A 8 22.30 -82.19 17.63
CA LEU A 8 22.59 -81.16 18.62
C LEU A 8 22.11 -79.82 18.05
N THR A 9 20.98 -79.35 18.58
CA THR A 9 20.36 -78.07 18.27
C THR A 9 21.16 -76.98 18.99
N LEU A 10 21.91 -76.16 18.26
CA LEU A 10 22.57 -74.97 18.80
C LEU A 10 21.69 -73.75 18.51
N LEU A 11 21.17 -73.14 19.57
CA LEU A 11 20.41 -71.90 19.57
C LEU A 11 21.27 -70.74 19.06
N PHE A 12 20.83 -70.10 17.97
CA PHE A 12 21.32 -68.79 17.53
C PHE A 12 20.67 -67.70 18.40
N ALA A 13 21.48 -67.00 19.20
CA ALA A 13 21.09 -65.74 19.82
C ALA A 13 21.45 -64.59 18.86
N PRO A 14 20.53 -63.68 18.49
CA PRO A 14 20.89 -62.49 17.74
C PRO A 14 21.52 -61.46 18.69
N LEU A 15 22.79 -61.14 18.45
CA LEU A 15 23.48 -60.01 19.06
C LEU A 15 22.92 -58.72 18.45
N LEU A 16 22.07 -58.01 19.20
CA LEU A 16 21.53 -56.71 18.82
C LEU A 16 22.64 -55.65 18.94
N ALA A 17 23.26 -55.30 17.81
CA ALA A 17 24.22 -54.20 17.75
C ALA A 17 23.47 -52.86 17.86
N LEU A 18 23.59 -52.20 19.02
CA LEU A 18 23.07 -50.87 19.27
C LEU A 18 23.94 -49.84 18.51
N MET A 19 23.55 -49.50 17.28
CA MET A 19 24.15 -48.41 16.52
C MET A 19 23.60 -47.07 17.06
N ALA A 20 24.41 -46.37 17.86
CA ALA A 20 24.15 -44.98 18.23
C ALA A 20 24.43 -44.07 17.02
N ALA A 21 23.38 -43.53 16.41
CA ALA A 21 23.49 -42.48 15.39
C ALA A 21 23.47 -41.09 16.07
N PRO A 22 24.30 -40.14 15.61
CA PRO A 22 24.48 -38.84 16.26
C PRO A 22 23.23 -37.97 16.11
N ALA A 23 22.85 -37.31 17.20
CA ALA A 23 21.81 -36.29 17.22
C ALA A 23 22.21 -35.15 16.27
N LEU A 24 21.54 -35.06 15.13
CA LEU A 24 21.63 -33.92 14.23
C LEU A 24 21.12 -32.67 14.95
N GLY A 25 21.96 -31.64 14.90
CA GLY A 25 21.88 -30.44 15.71
C GLY A 25 20.52 -29.75 15.66
N THR A 26 20.16 -29.20 16.81
CA THR A 26 19.14 -28.17 16.95
C THR A 26 19.54 -26.98 16.09
N GLY A 27 18.94 -26.89 14.90
CA GLY A 27 18.95 -25.66 14.12
C GLY A 27 18.41 -24.55 15.00
N SER A 28 19.29 -23.66 15.48
CA SER A 28 18.86 -22.40 16.04
C SER A 28 18.20 -21.64 14.90
N ALA A 29 16.86 -21.60 14.93
CA ALA A 29 16.12 -20.65 14.12
C ALA A 29 16.61 -19.27 14.55
N PHE A 30 17.46 -18.65 13.72
CA PHE A 30 17.80 -17.24 13.89
C PHE A 30 16.49 -16.47 13.72
N ALA A 31 15.91 -16.03 14.85
CA ALA A 31 14.81 -15.09 14.82
C ALA A 31 15.34 -13.82 14.16
N VAL A 32 14.90 -13.56 12.93
CA VAL A 32 15.20 -12.30 12.24
C VAL A 32 14.68 -11.18 13.15
N PRO A 33 15.51 -10.22 13.58
CA PRO A 33 15.07 -9.13 14.44
C PRO A 33 13.90 -8.42 13.78
N GLN A 34 12.72 -8.52 14.37
CA GLN A 34 11.52 -7.89 13.83
C GLN A 34 11.72 -6.38 13.94
N ALA A 35 11.89 -5.70 12.80
CA ALA A 35 12.09 -4.26 12.78
C ALA A 35 10.96 -3.56 13.56
N LYS A 36 11.34 -2.67 14.48
CA LYS A 36 10.40 -1.94 15.34
C LYS A 36 9.44 -1.15 14.46
N THR A 37 8.14 -1.37 14.66
CA THR A 37 7.10 -0.60 13.96
C THR A 37 7.11 0.84 14.47
N VAL A 38 7.13 1.81 13.56
CA VAL A 38 7.02 3.24 13.83
C VAL A 38 5.69 3.79 13.30
N SER A 39 5.29 4.97 13.76
CA SER A 39 4.15 5.69 13.15
C SER A 39 4.50 6.18 11.75
N ILE A 40 3.51 6.41 10.90
CA ILE A 40 3.75 6.93 9.55
C ILE A 40 4.34 8.35 9.61
N ALA A 41 3.91 9.21 10.54
CA ALA A 41 4.51 10.54 10.71
C ALA A 41 6.00 10.45 11.10
N GLN A 42 6.35 9.52 12.00
CA GLN A 42 7.75 9.27 12.33
C GLN A 42 8.53 8.77 11.12
N ALA A 43 7.99 7.82 10.35
CA ALA A 43 8.62 7.36 9.11
C ALA A 43 8.88 8.51 8.14
N ARG A 44 7.90 9.40 7.91
CA ARG A 44 8.05 10.58 7.03
C ARG A 44 9.16 11.55 7.48
N SER A 45 9.51 11.57 8.76
CA SER A 45 10.59 12.43 9.29
C SER A 45 11.99 11.85 9.12
N LEU A 46 12.12 10.58 8.70
CA LEU A 46 13.40 9.91 8.53
C LEU A 46 13.98 10.17 7.12
N PRO A 47 15.32 10.13 6.97
CA PRO A 47 15.95 10.33 5.67
C PRO A 47 15.50 9.29 4.62
N VAL A 48 15.37 9.72 3.36
CA VAL A 48 15.25 8.83 2.21
C VAL A 48 16.37 7.79 2.23
N GLY A 49 16.04 6.53 1.89
CA GLY A 49 16.94 5.38 2.00
C GLY A 49 16.81 4.63 3.32
N THR A 50 16.11 5.16 4.31
CA THR A 50 15.86 4.45 5.57
C THR A 50 14.86 3.32 5.37
N VAL A 51 15.15 2.13 5.91
CA VAL A 51 14.22 1.01 5.99
C VAL A 51 13.36 1.15 7.24
N VAL A 52 12.04 1.12 7.08
CA VAL A 52 11.07 1.24 8.18
C VAL A 52 10.01 0.17 8.07
N THR A 53 9.39 -0.17 9.22
CA THR A 53 8.11 -0.86 9.25
C THR A 53 7.04 0.09 9.76
N VAL A 54 5.93 0.22 9.02
CA VAL A 54 4.72 0.95 9.44
C VAL A 54 3.49 0.05 9.45
N LYS A 55 2.47 0.45 10.20
CA LYS A 55 1.14 -0.19 10.17
C LYS A 55 0.08 0.87 9.94
N GLY A 56 -0.92 0.54 9.13
CA GLY A 56 -2.02 1.47 8.84
C GLY A 56 -3.26 0.79 8.28
N SER A 57 -4.16 1.61 7.77
CA SER A 57 -5.35 1.23 7.03
C SER A 57 -5.17 1.63 5.57
N VAL A 58 -5.42 0.71 4.65
CA VAL A 58 -5.38 0.95 3.21
C VAL A 58 -6.46 2.00 2.86
N THR A 59 -6.08 3.03 2.11
CA THR A 59 -6.96 4.14 1.70
C THR A 59 -7.27 4.13 0.21
N THR A 60 -6.45 3.50 -0.64
CA THR A 60 -6.69 3.33 -2.07
C THR A 60 -6.57 1.85 -2.46
N PRO A 61 -7.25 1.38 -3.52
CA PRO A 61 -6.98 0.06 -4.08
C PRO A 61 -5.56 -0.01 -4.65
N SER A 62 -4.94 -1.20 -4.61
CA SER A 62 -3.72 -1.49 -5.37
C SER A 62 -3.94 -1.25 -6.86
N GLY A 63 -2.99 -0.57 -7.51
CA GLY A 63 -3.03 -0.29 -8.95
C GLY A 63 -4.09 0.71 -9.40
N ALA A 64 -4.82 1.35 -8.48
CA ALA A 64 -5.78 2.39 -8.83
C ALA A 64 -5.15 3.57 -9.60
N PHE A 65 -3.84 3.79 -9.41
CA PHE A 65 -3.08 4.88 -10.03
C PHE A 65 -1.98 4.39 -10.98
N GLU A 66 -2.04 3.13 -11.41
CA GLU A 66 -0.96 2.48 -12.19
C GLU A 66 -0.60 3.25 -13.46
N SER A 67 -1.57 3.90 -14.10
CA SER A 67 -1.32 4.67 -15.32
C SER A 67 -0.35 5.82 -15.09
N SER A 68 -0.55 6.65 -14.06
CA SER A 68 0.36 7.78 -13.79
C SER A 68 1.54 7.44 -12.89
N PHE A 69 1.42 6.45 -11.99
CA PHE A 69 2.47 6.11 -11.03
C PHE A 69 3.43 5.03 -11.57
N GLY A 70 2.99 4.26 -12.57
CA GLY A 70 3.80 3.19 -13.16
C GLY A 70 4.00 1.97 -12.27
N ASP A 71 3.18 1.82 -11.23
CA ASP A 71 3.23 0.70 -10.29
C ASP A 71 1.83 0.28 -9.80
N LYS A 72 1.76 -0.81 -9.04
CA LYS A 72 0.53 -1.39 -8.47
C LYS A 72 0.37 -1.12 -6.98
N GLY A 73 0.94 -0.01 -6.54
CA GLY A 73 0.95 0.45 -5.18
C GLY A 73 -0.42 0.93 -4.67
N PHE A 74 -0.43 1.35 -3.41
CA PHE A 74 -1.63 1.82 -2.71
C PHE A 74 -1.31 2.80 -1.59
N GLY A 75 -2.27 3.66 -1.24
CA GLY A 75 -2.19 4.54 -0.08
C GLY A 75 -2.42 3.79 1.23
N LEU A 76 -1.61 4.11 2.25
CA LEU A 76 -1.70 3.61 3.60
C LEU A 76 -1.76 4.78 4.58
N GLN A 77 -2.67 4.73 5.56
CA GLN A 77 -2.84 5.81 6.52
C GLN A 77 -3.04 5.28 7.94
N ASP A 78 -2.37 5.92 8.91
CA ASP A 78 -2.60 5.73 10.33
C ASP A 78 -3.19 7.01 10.95
N LYS A 79 -3.23 7.11 12.28
CA LYS A 79 -3.76 8.31 12.95
C LYS A 79 -2.87 9.56 12.78
N THR A 80 -1.63 9.38 12.36
CA THR A 80 -0.55 10.38 12.41
C THR A 80 -0.20 10.93 11.04
N ALA A 81 -0.25 10.13 9.97
CA ALA A 81 0.00 10.54 8.59
C ALA A 81 -0.43 9.46 7.60
N GLY A 82 -0.34 9.77 6.30
CA GLY A 82 -0.44 8.79 5.22
C GLY A 82 0.87 8.67 4.44
N ILE A 83 0.99 7.60 3.66
CA ILE A 83 2.14 7.31 2.79
C ILE A 83 1.68 6.44 1.62
N TYR A 84 2.33 6.59 0.47
CA TYR A 84 2.13 5.67 -0.65
C TYR A 84 3.07 4.46 -0.54
N VAL A 85 2.53 3.27 -0.70
CA VAL A 85 3.29 2.01 -0.77
C VAL A 85 3.47 1.67 -2.24
N SER A 86 4.69 1.76 -2.76
CA SER A 86 5.00 1.53 -4.18
C SER A 86 5.45 0.08 -4.39
N LEU A 87 4.72 -0.66 -5.23
CA LEU A 87 4.94 -2.09 -5.50
C LEU A 87 4.72 -2.40 -6.98
N GLN A 88 5.64 -3.15 -7.59
CA GLN A 88 5.50 -3.57 -8.99
C GLN A 88 4.50 -4.73 -9.17
N SER A 89 4.30 -5.54 -8.14
CA SER A 89 3.32 -6.63 -8.14
C SER A 89 2.04 -6.20 -7.42
N ASP A 90 0.89 -6.61 -7.95
CA ASP A 90 -0.39 -6.39 -7.29
C ASP A 90 -0.52 -7.34 -6.09
N VAL A 91 -0.60 -6.78 -4.89
CA VAL A 91 -0.89 -7.52 -3.65
C VAL A 91 -2.39 -7.57 -3.34
N HIS A 92 -3.22 -6.99 -4.22
CA HIS A 92 -4.67 -6.90 -4.13
C HIS A 92 -5.15 -6.21 -2.83
N ALA A 93 -4.46 -5.14 -2.42
CA ALA A 93 -4.88 -4.32 -1.28
C ALA A 93 -6.15 -3.53 -1.64
N TYR A 94 -7.08 -3.44 -0.70
CA TYR A 94 -8.31 -2.67 -0.88
C TYR A 94 -8.64 -1.80 0.34
N PRO A 95 -9.34 -0.66 0.16
CA PRO A 95 -9.70 0.20 1.26
C PRO A 95 -10.44 -0.54 2.37
N ARG A 96 -10.25 -0.12 3.62
CA ARG A 96 -10.77 -0.79 4.84
C ARG A 96 -10.08 -2.12 5.15
N GLN A 97 -8.81 -2.26 4.80
CA GLN A 97 -7.96 -3.37 5.19
C GLN A 97 -6.77 -2.86 6.00
N HIS A 98 -6.38 -3.58 7.05
CA HIS A 98 -5.10 -3.28 7.72
C HIS A 98 -3.93 -3.75 6.85
N ALA A 99 -2.79 -3.08 6.96
CA ALA A 99 -1.54 -3.58 6.41
C ALA A 99 -0.36 -3.25 7.31
N ARG A 100 0.64 -4.14 7.34
CA ARG A 100 1.96 -3.92 7.92
C ARG A 100 2.96 -3.95 6.77
N ILE A 101 3.65 -2.84 6.58
CA ILE A 101 4.56 -2.66 5.43
C ILE A 101 5.96 -2.46 5.95
N THR A 102 6.90 -3.27 5.47
CA THR A 102 8.34 -3.00 5.60
C THR A 102 8.86 -2.53 4.24
N GLY A 103 9.68 -1.48 4.23
CA GLY A 103 10.21 -0.98 2.97
C GLY A 103 11.21 0.15 3.16
N THR A 104 11.78 0.58 2.05
CA THR A 104 12.73 1.70 2.00
C THR A 104 12.00 2.98 1.63
N LEU A 105 12.23 4.05 2.37
CA LEU A 105 11.71 5.38 2.02
C LEU A 105 12.37 5.89 0.73
N ARG A 106 11.58 6.35 -0.23
CA ARG A 106 12.04 6.91 -1.51
C ARG A 106 11.26 8.17 -1.86
N ASP A 107 11.95 9.15 -2.41
CA ASP A 107 11.30 10.22 -3.17
C ASP A 107 10.97 9.68 -4.56
N SER A 108 9.72 9.83 -5.00
CA SER A 108 9.29 9.54 -6.36
C SER A 108 8.62 10.77 -6.95
N SER A 109 9.42 11.60 -7.64
CA SER A 109 8.95 12.86 -8.23
C SER A 109 8.30 13.80 -7.20
N GLY A 110 8.89 13.91 -6.01
CA GLY A 110 8.37 14.72 -4.90
C GLY A 110 7.46 13.96 -3.93
N LEU A 111 6.80 12.89 -4.37
CA LEU A 111 5.98 12.06 -3.48
C LEU A 111 6.87 11.18 -2.59
N LEU A 112 6.72 11.28 -1.27
CA LEU A 112 7.39 10.35 -0.37
C LEU A 112 6.67 9.00 -0.36
N THR A 113 7.40 7.97 -0.80
CA THR A 113 6.91 6.59 -0.93
C THR A 113 7.66 5.63 0.00
N LEU A 114 7.01 4.52 0.31
CA LEU A 114 7.61 3.36 0.96
C LEU A 114 7.67 2.22 -0.04
N VAL A 115 8.88 1.76 -0.37
CA VAL A 115 9.12 0.72 -1.39
C VAL A 115 9.52 -0.59 -0.69
N PRO A 116 8.64 -1.60 -0.60
CA PRO A 116 8.99 -2.92 -0.11
C PRO A 116 10.03 -3.60 -1.03
N ALA A 117 10.91 -4.43 -0.48
CA ALA A 117 11.92 -5.12 -1.29
C ALA A 117 11.31 -6.29 -2.07
N GLU A 118 10.30 -6.92 -1.47
CA GLU A 118 9.53 -8.03 -2.04
C GLU A 118 8.04 -7.92 -1.68
N PRO A 119 7.12 -8.55 -2.44
CA PRO A 119 5.70 -8.50 -2.12
C PRO A 119 5.33 -9.02 -0.72
N SER A 120 6.12 -9.95 -0.16
CA SER A 120 5.97 -10.49 1.20
C SER A 120 6.18 -9.45 2.30
N ASP A 121 6.90 -8.36 2.02
CA ASP A 121 7.07 -7.26 2.97
C ASP A 121 5.82 -6.39 3.12
N ALA A 122 4.81 -6.59 2.26
CA ALA A 122 3.49 -5.96 2.33
C ALA A 122 2.46 -6.94 2.90
N GLU A 123 2.46 -7.12 4.23
CA GLU A 123 1.56 -8.03 4.92
C GLU A 123 0.16 -7.41 5.05
N LEU A 124 -0.81 -7.94 4.31
CA LEU A 124 -2.21 -7.55 4.43
C LEU A 124 -2.90 -8.24 5.62
N GLY A 125 -3.65 -7.45 6.37
CA GLY A 125 -4.34 -7.86 7.58
C GLY A 125 -5.87 -7.93 7.43
N PRO A 126 -6.60 -8.05 8.56
CA PRO A 126 -8.05 -8.13 8.56
C PRO A 126 -8.72 -6.82 8.13
N LYS A 127 -10.02 -6.89 7.84
CA LYS A 127 -10.85 -5.71 7.59
C LYS A 127 -10.85 -4.76 8.79
N CYS A 128 -10.92 -3.47 8.51
CA CYS A 128 -10.95 -2.41 9.49
C CYS A 128 -12.06 -1.38 9.21
N ARG A 129 -12.17 -0.37 10.08
CA ARG A 129 -13.06 0.77 9.84
C ARG A 129 -12.53 1.60 8.66
N ALA A 130 -13.45 2.23 7.93
CA ALA A 130 -13.05 3.15 6.87
C ALA A 130 -12.35 4.36 7.47
N VAL A 131 -11.23 4.74 6.86
CA VAL A 131 -10.59 6.05 7.09
C VAL A 131 -11.56 7.11 6.59
N LYS A 132 -11.90 8.06 7.46
CA LYS A 132 -12.72 9.21 7.08
C LYS A 132 -11.81 10.21 6.35
N PRO A 133 -12.20 10.71 5.15
CA PRO A 133 -11.44 11.75 4.48
C PRO A 133 -11.33 13.01 5.36
N GLU A 134 -10.14 13.58 5.42
CA GLU A 134 -9.88 14.86 6.07
C GLU A 134 -10.45 15.99 5.21
N ARG A 135 -11.32 16.84 5.78
CA ARG A 135 -11.84 18.01 5.05
C ARG A 135 -10.80 19.10 5.08
N VAL A 136 -10.39 19.58 3.91
CA VAL A 136 -9.41 20.65 3.74
C VAL A 136 -9.92 21.64 2.68
N GLY A 137 -9.39 22.86 2.70
CA GLY A 137 -9.59 23.81 1.60
C GLY A 137 -8.70 23.46 0.41
N THR A 138 -9.04 23.91 -0.80
CA THR A 138 -8.29 23.56 -2.02
C THR A 138 -6.84 24.03 -1.96
N ALA A 139 -6.57 25.26 -1.49
CA ALA A 139 -5.20 25.76 -1.32
C ALA A 139 -4.43 25.13 -0.14
N ALA A 140 -5.11 24.37 0.73
CA ALA A 140 -4.48 23.68 1.85
C ALA A 140 -3.96 22.28 1.47
N VAL A 141 -4.24 21.81 0.26
CA VAL A 141 -3.69 20.55 -0.26
C VAL A 141 -2.21 20.79 -0.59
N GLY A 142 -1.34 20.07 0.12
CA GLY A 142 0.09 20.27 0.07
C GLY A 142 0.87 19.23 0.86
N GLU A 143 2.13 19.52 1.18
CA GLU A 143 3.03 18.61 1.92
C GLU A 143 2.41 18.04 3.21
N ALA A 144 1.67 18.87 3.94
CA ALA A 144 1.03 18.47 5.20
C ALA A 144 -0.09 17.44 5.00
N THR A 145 -0.74 17.43 3.83
CA THR A 145 -1.81 16.48 3.49
C THR A 145 -1.31 15.29 2.69
N GLU A 146 -0.09 15.34 2.16
CA GLU A 146 0.48 14.29 1.31
C GLU A 146 0.37 12.90 1.94
N GLY A 147 -0.05 11.92 1.14
CA GLY A 147 -0.27 10.54 1.55
C GLY A 147 -1.65 10.30 2.20
N ARG A 148 -2.38 11.35 2.59
CA ARG A 148 -3.66 11.22 3.29
C ARG A 148 -4.84 11.15 2.32
N LEU A 149 -5.92 10.56 2.81
CA LEU A 149 -7.23 10.66 2.18
C LEU A 149 -7.87 12.00 2.55
N VAL A 150 -8.04 12.88 1.56
CA VAL A 150 -8.61 14.22 1.73
C VAL A 150 -9.95 14.36 1.03
N LYS A 151 -10.70 15.41 1.41
CA LYS A 151 -11.94 15.85 0.78
C LYS A 151 -11.94 17.36 0.62
N VAL A 152 -12.22 17.82 -0.59
CA VAL A 152 -12.47 19.24 -0.93
C VAL A 152 -13.85 19.40 -1.55
N VAL A 153 -14.39 20.61 -1.49
CA VAL A 153 -15.58 21.02 -2.24
C VAL A 153 -15.25 22.36 -2.88
N GLY A 154 -15.37 22.47 -4.20
CA GLY A 154 -15.02 23.68 -4.91
C GLY A 154 -15.58 23.69 -6.33
N ARG A 155 -15.41 24.80 -7.03
CA ARG A 155 -15.85 24.98 -8.41
C ARG A 155 -14.77 24.47 -9.36
N ILE A 156 -15.15 23.79 -10.43
CA ILE A 156 -14.22 23.43 -11.51
C ILE A 156 -13.78 24.74 -12.18
N ALA A 157 -12.52 25.12 -11.97
CA ALA A 157 -11.92 26.31 -12.55
C ALA A 157 -11.47 26.04 -13.99
N GLN A 158 -10.87 24.87 -14.25
CA GLN A 158 -10.35 24.46 -15.56
C GLN A 158 -10.53 22.95 -15.79
N GLY A 159 -10.59 22.54 -17.06
CA GLY A 159 -10.76 21.14 -17.46
C GLY A 159 -12.20 20.61 -17.34
N PRO A 160 -12.41 19.29 -17.51
CA PRO A 160 -11.38 18.27 -17.70
C PRO A 160 -10.61 18.38 -19.02
N THR A 161 -9.32 18.08 -18.99
CA THR A 161 -8.42 18.01 -20.15
C THR A 161 -7.78 16.62 -20.21
N SER A 162 -7.70 16.05 -21.41
CA SER A 162 -7.08 14.74 -21.64
C SER A 162 -5.56 14.80 -21.42
N ASP A 163 -5.04 13.84 -20.68
CA ASP A 163 -3.61 13.54 -20.51
C ASP A 163 -3.36 12.04 -20.77
N LEU A 164 -4.06 11.49 -21.78
CA LEU A 164 -3.93 10.08 -22.15
C LEU A 164 -2.50 9.78 -22.67
N PRO A 165 -1.96 8.58 -22.37
CA PRO A 165 -2.64 7.41 -21.83
C PRO A 165 -2.82 7.39 -20.30
N TYR A 166 -2.38 8.44 -19.60
CA TYR A 166 -2.34 8.47 -18.13
C TYR A 166 -3.70 8.76 -17.49
N GLY A 167 -4.43 9.75 -18.00
CA GLY A 167 -5.69 10.13 -17.37
C GLY A 167 -6.23 11.47 -17.85
N TYR A 168 -6.86 12.19 -16.93
CA TYR A 168 -7.45 13.50 -17.16
C TYR A 168 -7.12 14.45 -16.02
N LYS A 169 -6.89 15.72 -16.35
CA LYS A 169 -6.64 16.80 -15.39
C LYS A 169 -7.83 17.73 -15.31
N LEU A 170 -8.19 18.14 -14.11
CA LEU A 170 -9.07 19.28 -13.87
C LEU A 170 -8.55 20.08 -12.67
N SER A 171 -8.88 21.37 -12.63
CA SER A 171 -8.57 22.23 -11.50
C SER A 171 -9.85 22.57 -10.74
N VAL A 172 -9.81 22.45 -9.41
CA VAL A 172 -10.92 22.75 -8.50
C VAL A 172 -10.48 23.83 -7.53
N ASP A 173 -11.35 24.82 -7.30
CA ASP A 173 -11.07 25.97 -6.43
C ASP A 173 -12.28 26.30 -5.57
N ASP A 174 -12.09 26.37 -4.25
CA ASP A 174 -13.11 26.78 -3.27
C ASP A 174 -13.10 28.30 -2.99
N GLY A 175 -12.23 29.05 -3.67
CA GLY A 175 -11.98 30.48 -3.47
C GLY A 175 -10.70 30.77 -2.68
N SER A 176 -10.09 29.76 -2.06
CA SER A 176 -8.78 29.88 -1.40
C SER A 176 -7.59 29.73 -2.36
N GLY A 177 -7.81 29.15 -3.53
CA GLY A 177 -6.77 28.86 -4.53
C GLY A 177 -6.94 27.46 -5.13
N PRO A 178 -6.50 27.25 -6.38
CA PRO A 178 -6.77 26.01 -7.11
C PRO A 178 -5.95 24.82 -6.61
N VAL A 179 -6.54 23.63 -6.67
CA VAL A 179 -5.85 22.33 -6.58
C VAL A 179 -6.07 21.53 -7.86
N GLN A 180 -5.06 20.79 -8.31
CA GLN A 180 -5.22 19.83 -9.40
C GLN A 180 -5.92 18.56 -8.88
N VAL A 181 -6.85 18.07 -9.66
CA VAL A 181 -7.42 16.72 -9.52
C VAL A 181 -6.95 15.93 -10.73
N PHE A 182 -6.27 14.81 -10.48
CA PHE A 182 -5.80 13.92 -11.53
C PHE A 182 -6.60 12.62 -11.50
N VAL A 183 -7.27 12.33 -12.62
CA VAL A 183 -8.15 11.18 -12.76
C VAL A 183 -7.44 10.10 -13.57
N ASN A 184 -6.89 9.12 -12.85
CA ASN A 184 -6.23 7.94 -13.41
C ASN A 184 -7.22 7.03 -14.16
N VAL A 185 -6.80 6.43 -15.28
CA VAL A 185 -7.70 5.62 -16.13
C VAL A 185 -8.24 4.36 -15.43
N GLN A 186 -7.50 3.76 -14.49
CA GLN A 186 -7.91 2.57 -13.74
C GLN A 186 -9.04 2.85 -12.74
N THR A 187 -9.25 4.11 -12.36
CA THR A 187 -10.24 4.48 -11.33
C THR A 187 -11.69 4.39 -11.83
N GLY A 188 -11.88 4.35 -13.15
CA GLY A 188 -13.21 4.30 -13.79
C GLY A 188 -14.05 5.56 -13.60
N VAL A 189 -13.47 6.65 -13.09
CA VAL A 189 -14.17 7.93 -12.92
C VAL A 189 -14.47 8.54 -14.29
N ASP A 190 -15.76 8.75 -14.56
CA ASP A 190 -16.21 9.41 -15.79
C ASP A 190 -16.16 10.93 -15.65
N VAL A 191 -15.28 11.57 -16.44
CA VAL A 191 -15.13 13.03 -16.48
C VAL A 191 -15.92 13.68 -17.61
N SER A 192 -16.55 12.92 -18.51
CA SER A 192 -17.17 13.43 -19.75
C SER A 192 -18.30 14.43 -19.52
N ARG A 193 -18.94 14.37 -18.35
CA ARG A 193 -20.06 15.24 -17.95
C ARG A 193 -19.62 16.46 -17.14
N LEU A 194 -18.35 16.52 -16.73
CA LEU A 194 -17.82 17.62 -15.94
C LEU A 194 -17.49 18.81 -16.85
N LYS A 195 -17.79 20.01 -16.36
CA LYS A 195 -17.59 21.27 -17.10
C LYS A 195 -17.13 22.37 -16.16
N PRO A 196 -16.30 23.31 -16.65
CA PRO A 196 -15.97 24.51 -15.88
C PRO A 196 -17.22 25.19 -15.34
N GLY A 197 -17.13 25.57 -14.08
CA GLY A 197 -18.16 26.29 -13.37
C GLY A 197 -19.12 25.46 -12.53
N GLN A 198 -19.12 24.13 -12.67
CA GLN A 198 -19.84 23.24 -11.75
C GLN A 198 -19.13 23.17 -10.39
N THR A 199 -19.90 23.09 -9.31
CA THR A 199 -19.38 22.75 -7.99
C THR A 199 -19.26 21.23 -7.86
N VAL A 200 -18.11 20.76 -7.41
CA VAL A 200 -17.84 19.34 -7.20
C VAL A 200 -17.34 19.08 -5.79
N ARG A 201 -17.72 17.92 -5.27
CA ARG A 201 -17.05 17.28 -4.14
C ARG A 201 -16.01 16.30 -4.69
N VAL A 202 -14.78 16.46 -4.23
CA VAL A 202 -13.67 15.54 -4.55
C VAL A 202 -13.19 14.88 -3.27
N VAL A 203 -13.02 13.56 -3.29
CA VAL A 203 -12.37 12.76 -2.27
C VAL A 203 -11.22 12.03 -2.94
N GLY A 204 -10.04 11.96 -2.34
CA GLY A 204 -8.95 11.25 -3.00
C GLY A 204 -7.69 11.20 -2.17
N PHE A 205 -6.72 10.49 -2.71
CA PHE A 205 -5.37 10.46 -2.17
C PHE A 205 -4.67 11.78 -2.49
N SER A 206 -4.14 12.46 -1.47
CA SER A 206 -3.32 13.65 -1.68
C SER A 206 -1.92 13.23 -2.11
N SER A 207 -1.56 13.51 -3.37
CA SER A 207 -0.28 13.15 -3.97
C SER A 207 0.52 14.40 -4.34
N GLN A 208 1.72 14.16 -4.86
CA GLN A 208 2.56 15.17 -5.48
C GLN A 208 3.19 14.60 -6.76
N PHE A 209 3.26 15.42 -7.81
CA PHE A 209 4.04 15.14 -9.00
C PHE A 209 4.88 16.36 -9.40
N GLY A 210 6.20 16.24 -9.26
CA GLY A 210 7.12 17.35 -9.43
C GLY A 210 6.85 18.44 -8.39
N THR A 211 6.34 19.59 -8.84
CA THR A 211 6.00 20.73 -7.97
C THR A 211 4.50 20.91 -7.76
N HIS A 212 3.68 20.00 -8.29
CA HIS A 212 2.22 20.07 -8.21
C HIS A 212 1.69 19.11 -7.15
N TYR A 213 0.90 19.63 -6.22
CA TYR A 213 0.09 18.82 -5.33
C TYR A 213 -1.26 18.52 -5.97
N GLU A 214 -1.68 17.27 -5.84
CA GLU A 214 -2.84 16.76 -6.56
C GLU A 214 -3.73 15.93 -5.64
N ILE A 215 -5.01 15.82 -6.02
CA ILE A 215 -5.93 14.84 -5.43
C ILE A 215 -6.22 13.79 -6.50
N ASP A 216 -5.92 12.54 -6.20
CA ASP A 216 -6.24 11.38 -7.04
C ASP A 216 -7.51 10.68 -6.53
N PRO A 217 -8.67 10.82 -7.21
CA PRO A 217 -9.89 10.09 -6.88
C PRO A 217 -9.67 8.59 -7.08
N ARG A 218 -10.24 7.74 -6.21
CA ARG A 218 -9.95 6.30 -6.21
C ARG A 218 -11.01 5.48 -6.94
N SER A 219 -12.18 6.08 -7.20
CA SER A 219 -13.35 5.40 -7.77
C SER A 219 -14.42 6.41 -8.22
N PRO A 220 -15.47 6.01 -8.97
CA PRO A 220 -16.52 6.92 -9.42
C PRO A 220 -17.26 7.68 -8.30
N HIS A 221 -17.26 7.18 -7.06
CA HIS A 221 -17.92 7.83 -5.93
C HIS A 221 -17.16 9.04 -5.37
N ASP A 222 -15.88 9.14 -5.71
CA ASP A 222 -14.96 10.11 -5.15
C ASP A 222 -15.06 11.48 -5.83
N LEU A 223 -15.63 11.57 -7.04
CA LEU A 223 -15.86 12.82 -7.77
C LEU A 223 -17.34 12.96 -8.12
N ALA A 224 -18.01 13.96 -7.55
CA ALA A 224 -19.44 14.18 -7.79
C ALA A 224 -19.76 15.67 -7.91
N VAL A 225 -20.58 16.03 -8.90
CA VAL A 225 -21.22 17.35 -8.94
C VAL A 225 -22.16 17.48 -7.76
N VAL A 226 -22.06 18.59 -7.04
CA VAL A 226 -22.94 18.94 -5.92
C VAL A 226 -23.67 20.23 -6.25
N GLY A 227 -24.90 20.38 -5.75
CA GLY A 227 -25.64 21.63 -5.89
C GLY A 227 -24.92 22.79 -5.18
N PRO A 228 -25.29 24.05 -5.47
CA PRO A 228 -24.89 25.15 -4.61
C PRO A 228 -25.38 24.87 -3.18
N GLU A 229 -24.50 25.07 -2.19
CA GLU A 229 -24.89 25.09 -0.78
C GLU A 229 -25.78 26.29 -0.47
#